data_AF-A0A522QIJ7-F1
#
_entry.id   AF-A0A522QIJ7-F1
#
_cell.length_a   1.000
_cell.length_b   1.000
_cell.length_c   1.000
_cell.angle_alpha   90.00
_cell.angle_beta   90.00
_cell.angle_gamma   90.00
#
_symmetry.space_group_name_H-M   'P 1'
#
loop_
_entity.id
_entity.type
_entity.pdbx_description
1 polymer ?
#
loop_
_entity_poly.entity_id
_entity_poly.type
_entity_poly.pdbx_seq_one_letter_code
_entity_poly.pdbx_strand_id
1 'polypeptide(L)' 'MKYGKEVIELMACYPGRDFKMEEIVRSVASESIIGSQRTAVRQSVLRVLQGLIENGSVLRRPTRPGVRNAALYRWKSAT' A
#
# COMPACT_ATOMS: atom_id res chain seq x y z
N MET A 1 -5.52 -8.69 10.13
CA MET A 1 -5.95 -7.82 9.02
C MET A 1 -5.97 -8.65 7.75
N LYS A 2 -7.04 -8.59 6.94
CA LYS A 2 -7.09 -9.24 5.62
C LYS A 2 -6.08 -8.53 4.70
N TYR A 3 -5.24 -9.28 3.98
CA TYR A 3 -4.18 -8.79 3.09
C TYR A 3 -2.85 -8.31 3.70
N GLY A 4 -2.64 -8.49 5.02
CA GLY A 4 -1.42 -8.03 5.67
C GLY A 4 -0.16 -8.68 5.12
N LYS A 5 -0.19 -9.99 4.90
CA LYS A 5 0.95 -10.77 4.41
C LYS A 5 1.30 -10.38 2.99
N GLU A 6 0.31 -10.30 2.11
CA GLU A 6 0.45 -10.00 0.69
C GLU A 6 0.99 -8.60 0.45
N VAL A 7 0.55 -7.61 1.25
CA VAL A 7 1.10 -6.24 1.18
C VAL A 7 2.57 -6.22 1.61
N ILE A 8 2.93 -6.94 2.68
CA ILE A 8 4.32 -7.02 3.15
C ILE A 8 5.19 -7.73 2.10
N GLU A 9 4.78 -8.90 1.60
CA GLU A 9 5.51 -9.65 0.59
C GLU A 9 5.71 -8.84 -0.69
N LEU A 10 4.67 -8.14 -1.17
CA LEU A 10 4.76 -7.25 -2.32
C LEU A 10 5.79 -6.14 -2.08
N MET A 11 5.63 -5.37 -1.01
CA MET A 11 6.44 -4.17 -0.80
C MET A 11 7.88 -4.51 -0.40
N ALA A 12 8.08 -5.55 0.39
CA ALA A 12 9.40 -6.02 0.82
C ALA A 12 10.20 -6.68 -0.31
N CYS A 13 9.54 -7.25 -1.33
CA CYS A 13 10.20 -7.76 -2.53
C CYS A 13 10.83 -6.64 -3.38
N TYR A 14 10.30 -5.42 -3.28
CA TYR A 14 10.79 -4.24 -4.02
C TYR A 14 11.15 -3.08 -3.07
N PRO A 15 12.17 -3.24 -2.21
CA PRO A 15 12.58 -2.19 -1.29
C PRO A 15 13.00 -0.93 -2.06
N GLY A 16 12.59 0.25 -1.59
CA GLY A 16 12.91 1.52 -2.24
C GLY A 16 12.03 1.92 -3.43
N ARG A 17 11.17 1.03 -3.94
CA ARG A 17 10.16 1.37 -4.98
C ARG A 17 8.99 2.15 -4.37
N ASP A 18 8.53 3.17 -5.08
CA ASP A 18 7.27 3.85 -4.78
C ASP A 18 6.09 3.12 -5.38
N PHE A 19 5.07 2.91 -4.56
CA PHE A 19 3.80 2.30 -4.96
C PHE A 19 2.64 3.28 -4.75
N LYS A 20 1.73 3.35 -5.72
CA LYS A 20 0.41 3.96 -5.52
C LYS A 20 -0.52 2.99 -4.81
N MET A 21 -1.51 3.51 -4.09
CA MET A 21 -2.58 2.71 -3.48
C MET A 21 -3.26 1.78 -4.50
N GLU A 22 -3.51 2.27 -5.71
CA GLU A 22 -4.16 1.46 -6.76
C GLU A 22 -3.30 0.30 -7.25
N GLU A 23 -1.97 0.47 -7.30
CA GLU A 23 -1.05 -0.60 -7.67
C GLU A 23 -1.05 -1.71 -6.62
N ILE A 24 -1.02 -1.34 -5.33
CA ILE A 24 -1.05 -2.30 -4.22
C ILE A 24 -2.39 -3.04 -4.22
N VAL A 25 -3.51 -2.31 -4.34
CA VAL A 25 -4.85 -2.93 -4.40
C VAL A 25 -4.96 -3.85 -5.62
N ARG A 26 -4.38 -3.48 -6.77
CA ARG A 26 -4.39 -4.31 -7.97
C ARG A 26 -3.56 -5.58 -7.83
N SER A 27 -2.42 -5.54 -7.13
CA SER A 27 -1.60 -6.74 -6.94
C SER A 27 -2.18 -7.69 -5.88
N VAL A 28 -2.91 -7.15 -4.91
CA VAL A 28 -3.47 -7.89 -3.79
C VAL A 28 -4.87 -8.43 -4.10
N ALA A 29 -5.64 -7.71 -4.92
CA ALA A 29 -6.94 -8.16 -5.38
C ALA A 29 -6.79 -9.20 -6.49
N SER A 30 -7.53 -10.32 -6.37
CA SER A 30 -7.72 -11.24 -7.49
C SER A 30 -8.51 -10.56 -8.62
N GLU A 31 -8.30 -10.98 -9.87
CA GLU A 31 -8.96 -10.42 -11.06
C GLU A 31 -10.49 -10.47 -10.98
N SER A 32 -11.04 -11.37 -10.16
CA SER A 32 -12.47 -11.56 -9.92
C SER A 32 -13.12 -10.57 -8.94
N ILE A 33 -12.37 -9.62 -8.36
CA ILE A 33 -12.90 -8.64 -7.40
C ILE A 33 -13.54 -7.45 -8.13
N ILE A 34 -14.87 -7.35 -8.07
CA ILE A 34 -15.69 -6.33 -8.74
C ILE A 34 -16.05 -5.18 -7.77
N GLY A 35 -15.97 -3.94 -8.26
CA GLY A 35 -16.64 -2.75 -7.71
C GLY A 35 -16.59 -2.57 -6.19
N SER A 36 -17.69 -2.89 -5.50
CA SER A 36 -17.85 -2.72 -4.04
C SER A 36 -16.77 -3.44 -3.23
N GLN A 37 -16.32 -4.59 -3.71
CA GLN A 37 -15.27 -5.36 -3.06
C GLN A 37 -13.92 -4.65 -3.15
N ARG A 38 -13.63 -3.90 -4.22
CA ARG A 38 -12.39 -3.10 -4.32
C ARG A 38 -12.31 -2.02 -3.25
N THR A 39 -13.43 -1.38 -2.90
CA THR A 39 -13.45 -0.39 -1.81
C THR A 39 -13.13 -1.06 -0.47
N ALA A 40 -13.67 -2.24 -0.20
CA ALA A 40 -13.36 -2.99 1.01
C ALA A 40 -11.89 -3.46 1.06
N VAL A 41 -11.33 -3.90 -0.08
CA VAL A 41 -9.91 -4.24 -0.22
C VAL A 41 -9.05 -3.01 0.05
N ARG A 42 -9.37 -1.87 -0.59
CA ARG A 42 -8.64 -0.61 -0.39
C ARG A 42 -8.62 -0.18 1.07
N GLN A 43 -9.75 -0.26 1.78
CA GLN A 43 -9.82 0.07 3.20
C GLN A 43 -8.98 -0.90 4.05
N SER A 44 -8.99 -2.19 3.71
CA SER A 44 -8.17 -3.19 4.40
C SER A 44 -6.69 -2.94 4.19
N VAL A 45 -6.26 -2.67 2.95
CA VAL A 45 -4.87 -2.30 2.60
C VAL A 45 -4.46 -1.00 3.30
N LEU A 46 -5.34 0.00 3.37
CA LEU A 46 -5.05 1.26 4.06
C LEU A 46 -4.76 1.05 5.55
N ARG A 47 -5.51 0.19 6.24
CA ARG A 47 -5.25 -0.15 7.64
C ARG A 47 -3.91 -0.86 7.83
N VAL A 48 -3.55 -1.77 6.92
CA VAL A 48 -2.23 -2.44 6.94
C VAL A 48 -1.11 -1.42 6.74
N LEU A 49 -1.21 -0.57 5.72
CA LEU A 49 -0.22 0.47 5.44
C LEU A 49 -0.08 1.43 6.60
N GLN A 50 -1.18 1.80 7.26
CA GLN A 50 -1.13 2.67 8.43
C GLN A 50 -0.32 2.03 9.57
N GLY A 51 -0.57 0.77 9.91
CA GLY A 51 0.23 0.06 10.91
C GLY A 51 1.72 -0.07 10.52
N LEU A 52 2.01 -0.27 9.23
CA LEU A 52 3.39 -0.33 8.72
C LEU A 52 4.09 1.04 8.74
N ILE A 53 3.34 2.13 8.55
CA ILE A 53 3.85 3.50 8.67
C ILE A 53 4.14 3.83 10.13
N GLU A 54 3.22 3.48 11.03
CA GLU A 54 3.37 3.67 12.48
C GLU A 54 4.58 2.91 13.02
N ASN A 55 4.87 1.71 12.49
CA ASN A 55 6.06 0.93 12.83
C ASN A 55 7.33 1.36 12.06
N GLY A 56 7.23 2.33 11.15
CA GLY A 56 8.37 2.85 10.39
C GLY A 56 8.89 1.95 9.26
N SER A 57 8.21 0.84 8.95
CA SER A 57 8.54 -0.07 7.83
C SER A 57 8.19 0.52 6.47
N VAL A 58 7.14 1.36 6.41
CA VAL A 58 6.69 2.01 5.18
C VAL A 58 6.74 3.53 5.33
N LEU A 59 7.28 4.20 4.32
CA LEU A 59 7.26 5.66 4.20
C LEU A 59 6.08 6.08 3.33
N ARG A 60 5.30 7.05 3.81
CA ARG A 60 4.25 7.72 3.04
C ARG A 60 4.76 9.07 2.53
N ARG A 61 4.68 9.31 1.23
CA ARG A 61 5.08 10.57 0.60
C ARG A 61 3.94 11.13 -0.26
N PRO A 62 3.77 12.45 -0.36
CA PRO A 62 2.89 13.02 -1.37
C PRO A 62 3.48 12.78 -2.76
N THR A 63 2.64 12.56 -3.76
CA THR A 63 3.07 12.43 -5.18
C THR A 63 3.68 13.72 -5.71
N ARG A 64 3.20 14.88 -5.24
CA ARG A 64 3.69 16.22 -5.58
C ARG A 64 3.56 17.13 -4.36
N PRO A 65 4.44 18.15 -4.21
CA PRO A 65 4.25 19.18 -3.19
C PRO A 65 2.85 19.79 -3.27
N GLY A 66 2.17 19.93 -2.13
CA GLY A 66 0.81 20.49 -2.04
C GLY A 66 -0.35 19.51 -2.28
N VAL A 67 -0.10 18.31 -2.80
CA VAL A 67 -1.16 17.32 -3.06
C VAL A 67 -1.32 16.36 -1.87
N ARG A 68 -2.45 16.43 -1.15
CA ARG A 68 -2.75 15.54 -0.01
C ARG A 68 -3.42 14.23 -0.40
N ASN A 69 -4.16 14.22 -1.52
CA ASN A 69 -5.04 13.11 -1.90
C ASN A 69 -4.34 11.99 -2.69
N ALA A 70 -3.12 12.24 -3.18
CA ALA A 70 -2.35 11.27 -3.94
C ALA A 70 -1.02 11.01 -3.21
N ALA A 71 -0.95 9.86 -2.53
CA ALA A 71 0.21 9.42 -1.77
C ALA A 71 0.90 8.23 -2.44
N LEU A 72 2.22 8.20 -2.29
CA LEU A 72 3.11 7.10 -2.62
C LEU A 72 3.55 6.41 -1.32
N TYR A 73 3.70 5.09 -1.40
CA TYR A 73 4.12 4.24 -0.30
C TYR A 73 5.40 3.52 -0.70
N ARG A 74 6.41 3.58 0.16
CA ARG A 74 7.72 2.99 -0.10
C ARG A 74 8.13 2.10 1.05
N TRP A 75 8.53 0.86 0.76
CA TRP A 75 9.16 0.03 1.77
C TRP A 75 10.52 0.61 2.14
N LYS A 76 10.76 0.81 3.43
CA LYS A 76 12.05 1.28 3.93
C LYS A 76 13.08 0.19 3.63
N SER A 77 14.00 0.47 2.71
CA SER A 77 15.16 -0.39 2.52
C SER A 77 15.95 -0.37 3.82
N ALA A 78 16.28 -1.54 4.38
CA ALA A 78 17.34 -1.61 5.36
C ALA A 78 18.58 -1.02 4.67
N THR A 79 19.01 0.13 5.15
CA THR A 79 20.32 0.73 4.85
C THR A 79 21.18 0.42 6.05
#